data_AF-A0A924U6Z9-F1
#
_entry.id   AF-A0A924U6Z9-F1
#
_cell.length_a   1.000
_cell.length_b   1.000
_cell.length_c   1.000
_cell.angle_alpha   90.00
_cell.angle_beta   90.00
_cell.angle_gamma   90.00
#
_symmetry.space_group_name_H-M   'P 1'
#
loop_
_entity.id
_entity.type
_entity.pdbx_description
1 polymer ?
#
loop_
_entity_poly.entity_id
_entity_poly.type
_entity_poly.pdbx_seq_one_letter_code
_entity_poly.pdbx_strand_id
1 'polypeptide(L)'
;MRLHVCAVGRLRAGPERVLTDDYYERFDRTGRPLGLGPVLEHEVEDKKGGGMAAEAELLSRAVPAGALLVTLDERGRVMSSPDFASLLAKWRDGGRQDLAFVIGGADGIDP
;
A
#
# COMPACT_ATOMS: atom_id res chain seq x y z
N MET A 1 -2.61 13.08 -4.77
CA MET A 1 -2.50 11.63 -4.99
C MET A 1 -2.71 10.94 -3.67
N ARG A 2 -3.82 10.21 -3.52
CA ARG A 2 -4.12 9.38 -2.34
C ARG A 2 -3.24 8.14 -2.36
N LEU A 3 -2.83 7.68 -1.20
CA LEU A 3 -2.00 6.50 -1.05
C LEU A 3 -2.83 5.41 -0.37
N HIS A 4 -2.86 4.23 -0.96
CA HIS A 4 -3.58 3.08 -0.43
C HIS A 4 -2.57 2.03 -0.02
N VAL A 5 -2.67 1.54 1.22
CA VAL A 5 -1.94 0.35 1.69
C VAL A 5 -2.94 -0.79 1.72
N CYS A 6 -2.87 -1.68 0.75
CA CYS A 6 -3.73 -2.85 0.63
C CYS A 6 -2.94 -4.08 1.08
N ALA A 7 -3.25 -4.61 2.26
CA ALA A 7 -2.46 -5.66 2.90
C ALA A 7 -3.31 -6.88 3.24
N VAL A 8 -2.73 -8.07 3.07
CA VAL A 8 -3.26 -9.30 3.62
C VAL A 8 -2.96 -9.36 5.11
N GLY A 9 -3.95 -9.77 5.89
CA GLY A 9 -3.91 -9.82 7.35
C GLY A 9 -4.51 -8.59 8.01
N ARG A 10 -4.79 -8.74 9.30
CA ARG A 10 -5.32 -7.67 10.15
C ARG A 10 -4.33 -7.32 11.24
N LEU A 11 -3.88 -6.08 11.24
CA LEU A 11 -2.98 -5.55 12.24
C LEU A 11 -3.73 -5.37 13.57
N ARG A 12 -3.30 -6.12 14.59
CA ARG A 12 -3.92 -6.05 15.92
C ARG A 12 -3.42 -4.82 16.67
N ALA A 13 -4.18 -4.42 17.69
CA ALA A 13 -3.70 -3.42 18.64
C ALA A 13 -2.37 -3.88 19.26
N GLY A 14 -1.39 -2.98 19.33
CA GLY A 14 -0.04 -3.29 19.79
C GLY A 14 1.00 -2.26 19.34
N PRO A 15 2.28 -2.50 19.66
CA PRO A 15 3.37 -1.60 19.29
C PRO A 15 3.47 -1.33 17.78
N GLU A 16 3.26 -2.36 16.95
CA GLU A 16 3.30 -2.24 15.49
C GLU A 16 2.19 -1.32 14.98
N ARG A 17 0.97 -1.45 15.48
CA ARG A 17 -0.15 -0.54 15.15
C ARG A 17 0.17 0.90 15.55
N VAL A 18 0.72 1.11 16.75
CA VAL A 18 1.11 2.45 17.23
C VAL A 18 2.16 3.07 16.31
N LEU A 19 3.15 2.29 15.87
CA LEU A 19 4.15 2.75 14.91
C LEU A 19 3.53 3.07 13.56
N THR A 20 2.67 2.20 13.02
CA THR A 20 2.00 2.44 11.74
C THR A 20 1.14 3.70 11.78
N ASP A 21 0.36 3.91 12.85
CA ASP A 21 -0.45 5.11 13.04
C ASP A 21 0.40 6.39 13.08
N ASP A 22 1.51 6.39 13.83
CA ASP A 22 2.43 7.52 13.89
C ASP A 22 3.00 7.87 12.50
N TYR A 23 3.40 6.86 11.71
CA TYR A 23 3.89 7.10 10.35
C TYR A 23 2.79 7.56 9.39
N TYR A 24 1.57 7.05 9.50
CA TYR A 24 0.43 7.53 8.71
C TYR A 24 0.09 8.98 9.04
N GLU A 25 0.05 9.36 10.31
CA GLU A 25 -0.20 10.74 10.72
C GLU A 25 0.90 11.68 10.21
N ARG A 26 2.17 11.27 10.32
CA ARG A 26 3.31 12.03 9.77
C ARG A 26 3.21 12.16 8.26
N PHE A 27 2.86 11.10 7.55
CA PHE A 27 2.69 11.12 6.10
C PHE A 27 1.60 12.11 5.70
N ASP A 28 0.42 12.06 6.32
CA ASP A 28 -0.66 12.97 5.98
C ASP A 28 -0.31 14.42 6.30
N ARG A 29 0.29 14.68 7.46
CA ARG A 29 0.70 16.02 7.89
C ARG A 29 1.75 16.64 6.96
N THR A 30 2.77 15.86 6.56
CA THR A 30 3.90 16.37 5.75
C THR A 30 3.65 16.25 4.25
N GLY A 31 2.85 15.27 3.82
CA GLY A 31 2.53 14.97 2.44
C GLY A 31 1.44 15.88 1.86
N ARG A 32 0.47 16.32 2.67
CA ARG A 32 -0.66 17.13 2.17
C ARG A 32 -0.23 18.42 1.46
N PRO A 33 0.73 19.22 1.97
CA PRO A 33 1.26 20.38 1.25
C PRO A 33 1.98 20.01 -0.07
N LEU A 34 2.41 18.76 -0.20
CA LEU A 34 3.08 18.22 -1.38
C LEU A 34 2.11 17.49 -2.32
N GLY A 35 0.79 17.60 -2.11
CA GLY A 35 -0.22 16.91 -2.92
C GLY A 35 -0.23 15.39 -2.74
N LEU A 36 0.33 14.88 -1.64
CA LEU A 36 0.30 13.48 -1.24
C LEU A 36 -0.68 13.31 -0.07
N GLY A 37 -1.45 12.23 -0.11
CA GLY A 37 -2.40 11.88 0.95
C GLY A 37 -3.87 12.16 0.63
N PRO A 38 -4.79 11.70 1.49
CA PRO A 38 -4.50 10.90 2.68
C PRO A 38 -3.94 9.50 2.37
N VAL A 39 -3.31 8.87 3.37
CA VAL A 39 -3.09 7.42 3.38
C VAL A 39 -4.37 6.71 3.83
N LEU A 40 -4.72 5.63 3.13
CA LEU A 40 -5.89 4.80 3.39
C LEU A 40 -5.44 3.35 3.50
N GLU A 41 -5.75 2.70 4.61
CA GLU A 41 -5.42 1.30 4.85
C GLU A 41 -6.60 0.40 4.51
N HIS A 42 -6.32 -0.69 3.78
CA HIS A 42 -7.27 -1.71 3.37
C HIS A 42 -6.72 -3.07 3.76
N GLU A 43 -7.29 -3.65 4.83
CA GLU A 43 -6.92 -4.99 5.30
C GLU A 43 -7.87 -6.01 4.68
N VAL A 44 -7.30 -7.10 4.16
CA VAL A 44 -8.07 -8.25 3.69
C VAL A 44 -7.66 -9.51 4.45
N GLU A 45 -8.61 -10.39 4.69
CA GLU A 45 -8.37 -11.64 5.44
C GLU A 45 -9.07 -12.78 4.73
N ASP A 46 -8.31 -13.77 4.28
CA ASP A 46 -8.85 -15.02 3.77
C ASP A 46 -9.23 -15.94 4.94
N LYS A 47 -10.49 -15.83 5.36
CA LYS A 47 -11.04 -16.65 6.45
C LYS A 47 -11.22 -18.12 6.09
N LYS A 48 -11.11 -18.49 4.81
CA LYS A 48 -11.39 -19.85 4.32
C LYS A 48 -10.12 -20.63 4.03
N GLY A 49 -8.94 -19.99 4.06
CA GLY A 49 -7.68 -20.65 3.76
C GLY A 49 -7.59 -21.15 2.32
N GLY A 50 -8.17 -20.40 1.37
CA GLY A 50 -8.01 -20.60 -0.07
C GLY A 50 -6.63 -20.22 -0.61
N GLY A 51 -5.77 -19.60 0.22
CA GLY A 51 -4.37 -19.31 -0.11
C GLY A 51 -4.20 -18.12 -1.05
N MET A 52 -3.03 -18.04 -1.70
CA MET A 52 -2.60 -16.86 -2.47
C MET A 52 -3.62 -16.38 -3.51
N ALA A 53 -4.28 -17.29 -4.23
CA ALA A 53 -5.28 -16.93 -5.24
C ALA A 53 -6.54 -16.27 -4.63
N ALA A 54 -7.00 -16.76 -3.47
CA ALA A 54 -8.13 -16.17 -2.76
C ALA A 54 -7.75 -14.80 -2.18
N GLU A 55 -6.55 -14.68 -1.61
CA GLU A 55 -6.00 -13.42 -1.12
C GLU A 55 -5.86 -12.38 -2.24
N ALA A 56 -5.39 -12.78 -3.42
CA ALA A 56 -5.26 -11.91 -4.59
C ALA A 56 -6.62 -11.38 -5.08
N GLU A 57 -7.66 -12.20 -5.08
CA GLU A 57 -9.01 -11.75 -5.41
C GLU A 57 -9.51 -10.71 -4.40
N LEU A 58 -9.27 -10.93 -3.10
CA LEU A 58 -9.64 -9.98 -2.06
C LEU A 58 -8.88 -8.65 -2.21
N LEU A 59 -7.57 -8.70 -2.43
CA LEU A 59 -6.73 -7.53 -2.68
C LEU A 59 -7.20 -6.76 -3.92
N SER A 60 -7.48 -7.47 -5.03
CA SER A 60 -7.96 -6.84 -6.27
C SER A 60 -9.27 -6.07 -6.08
N ARG A 61 -10.13 -6.50 -5.14
CA ARG A 61 -11.37 -5.79 -4.80
C ARG A 61 -11.14 -4.61 -3.86
N ALA A 62 -10.09 -4.67 -3.02
CA ALA A 62 -9.71 -3.59 -2.12
C ALA A 62 -8.97 -2.45 -2.83
N VAL A 63 -8.20 -2.76 -3.89
CA VAL A 63 -7.50 -1.75 -4.69
C VAL A 63 -8.52 -0.86 -5.42
N PRO A 64 -8.45 0.47 -5.28
CA PRO A 64 -9.33 1.38 -6.00
C PRO A 64 -9.18 1.26 -7.52
N ALA A 65 -10.31 1.32 -8.23
CA ALA A 65 -10.31 1.31 -9.69
C ALA A 65 -9.45 2.46 -10.26
N GLY A 66 -8.52 2.12 -11.16
CA GLY A 66 -7.64 3.09 -11.81
C GLY A 66 -6.42 3.53 -10.99
N ALA A 67 -6.25 3.02 -9.77
CA ALA A 67 -5.04 3.26 -8.99
C ALA A 67 -3.80 2.73 -9.70
N LEU A 68 -2.68 3.45 -9.58
CA LEU A 68 -1.38 2.92 -9.95
C LEU A 68 -1.02 1.82 -8.94
N LEU A 69 -0.82 0.60 -9.42
CA LEU A 69 -0.51 -0.55 -8.57
C LEU A 69 1.00 -0.70 -8.36
N VAL A 70 1.43 -0.82 -7.11
CA VAL A 70 2.80 -1.15 -6.73
C VAL A 70 2.79 -2.36 -5.80
N THR A 71 3.21 -3.51 -6.32
CA THR A 71 3.37 -4.71 -5.52
C THR A 71 4.69 -4.66 -4.76
N LEU A 72 4.65 -4.86 -3.44
CA LEU A 72 5.85 -5.00 -2.63
C LEU A 72 6.25 -6.48 -2.60
N ASP A 73 7.35 -6.77 -3.29
CA ASP A 73 7.89 -8.12 -3.46
C ASP A 73 9.41 -8.10 -3.29
N GLU A 74 9.98 -9.14 -2.67
CA GLU A 74 11.41 -9.26 -2.41
C GLU A 74 12.26 -9.34 -3.70
N ARG A 75 11.66 -9.78 -4.81
CA ARG A 75 12.27 -9.87 -6.14
C ARG A 75 12.10 -8.57 -6.93
N GLY A 76 11.43 -7.59 -6.34
CA GLY A 76 11.17 -6.29 -6.93
C GLY A 76 12.43 -5.44 -7.14
N ARG A 77 12.22 -4.25 -7.71
CA ARG A 77 13.31 -3.29 -7.91
C ARG A 77 13.73 -2.69 -6.56
N VAL A 78 14.98 -2.90 -6.17
CA VAL A 78 15.61 -2.18 -5.05
C VAL A 78 15.88 -0.72 -5.46
N MET A 79 15.48 0.22 -4.62
CA MET A 79 15.63 1.66 -4.86
C MET A 79 16.18 2.35 -3.61
N SER A 80 16.95 3.41 -3.81
CA SER A 80 17.29 4.32 -2.72
C SER A 80 16.09 5.18 -2.32
N SER A 81 16.08 5.75 -1.11
CA SER A 81 15.00 6.64 -0.68
C SER A 81 14.83 7.88 -1.58
N PRO A 82 15.91 8.56 -2.05
CA PRO A 82 15.77 9.65 -3.01
C PRO A 82 15.16 9.23 -4.35
N ASP A 83 15.51 8.05 -4.86
CA ASP A 83 14.95 7.54 -6.12
C ASP A 83 13.47 7.20 -5.97
N PHE A 84 13.08 6.59 -4.85
CA PHE A 84 11.69 6.29 -4.52
C PHE A 84 10.85 7.57 -4.37
N ALA A 85 11.38 8.59 -3.68
CA ALA A 85 10.72 9.89 -3.55
C ALA A 85 10.53 10.59 -4.92
N SER A 86 11.55 10.51 -5.79
CA SER A 86 11.49 11.06 -7.15
C SER A 86 10.44 10.33 -8.01
N LEU A 87 10.34 9.01 -7.86
CA LEU A 87 9.33 8.19 -8.53
C LEU A 87 7.91 8.55 -8.09
N LEU A 88 7.69 8.70 -6.78
CA LEU A 88 6.41 9.17 -6.23
C LEU A 88 6.02 10.55 -6.76
N ALA A 89 6.96 11.49 -6.79
CA ALA A 89 6.73 12.82 -7.34
C ALA A 89 6.35 12.75 -8.82
N LYS A 90 7.05 11.95 -9.62
CA LYS A 90 6.74 11.75 -11.04
C LYS A 90 5.32 11.23 -11.26
N TRP A 91 4.86 10.26 -10.46
CA TRP A 91 3.50 9.74 -10.59
C TRP A 91 2.44 10.78 -10.20
N ARG A 92 2.66 11.49 -9.09
CA ARG A 92 1.80 12.60 -8.65
C ARG A 92 1.69 13.67 -9.74
N ASP A 93 2.83 14.14 -10.25
CA ASP A 93 2.91 15.22 -11.23
C ASP A 93 2.38 14.78 -12.61
N GLY A 94 2.41 13.48 -12.89
CA GLY A 94 1.75 12.86 -14.04
C GLY A 94 0.22 12.72 -13.90
N GLY A 95 -0.39 13.28 -12.85
CA GLY A 95 -1.84 13.33 -12.67
C GLY A 95 -2.46 12.06 -12.09
N ARG A 96 -1.65 11.13 -11.55
CA ARG A 96 -2.21 9.96 -10.85
C ARG A 96 -2.96 10.42 -9.60
N GLN A 97 -4.23 10.04 -9.51
CA GLN A 97 -5.08 10.36 -8.37
C GLN A 97 -4.87 9.40 -7.21
N ASP A 98 -4.60 8.13 -7.51
CA ASP A 98 -4.50 7.04 -6.55
C ASP A 98 -3.27 6.18 -6.83
N LEU A 99 -2.56 5.82 -5.76
CA LEU A 99 -1.44 4.89 -5.74
C LEU A 99 -1.74 3.81 -4.71
N ALA A 100 -1.69 2.53 -5.09
CA ALA A 100 -1.95 1.41 -4.20
C ALA A 100 -0.69 0.55 -4.03
N PHE A 101 -0.13 0.54 -2.82
CA PHE A 101 0.86 -0.42 -2.40
C PHE A 101 0.17 -1.70 -1.95
N VAL A 102 0.56 -2.83 -2.53
CA VAL A 102 0.02 -4.15 -2.18
C VAL A 102 1.06 -4.95 -1.41
N ILE A 103 0.62 -5.50 -0.27
CA ILE A 103 1.41 -6.35 0.61
C ILE A 103 0.71 -7.71 0.70
N GLY A 104 1.41 -8.77 0.29
CA GLY A 104 0.89 -10.14 0.29
C GLY A 104 0.84 -10.79 1.67
N GLY A 105 0.27 -11.99 1.70
CA GLY A 105 0.26 -12.85 2.87
C GLY A 105 1.61 -13.50 3.13
N ALA A 106 1.63 -14.48 4.02
CA ALA A 106 2.86 -15.21 4.37
C ALA A 106 3.49 -15.94 3.17
N ASP A 107 2.69 -16.35 2.20
CA ASP A 107 3.13 -17.05 0.99
C ASP A 107 3.46 -16.09 -0.18
N GLY A 108 3.28 -14.77 0.01
CA GLY A 108 3.54 -13.74 -1.00
C GLY A 108 2.28 -13.27 -1.75
N ILE A 109 2.44 -12.93 -3.03
CA ILE A 109 1.37 -12.46 -3.93
C ILE A 109 1.22 -13.44 -5.09
N ASP A 110 -0.02 -13.74 -5.48
CA ASP A 110 -0.35 -14.58 -6.65
C ASP A 110 0.24 -13.98 -7.96
N PRO A 111 0.95 -14.76 -8.79
CA PRO A 111 1.65 -14.28 -9.99
C PRO A 111 0.79 -13.70 -11.13
#